data_AF-A0A447XRW6-F1
#
_entry.id   AF-A0A447XRW6-F1
#
_cell.length_a   1.000
_cell.length_b   1.000
_cell.length_c   1.000
_cell.angle_alpha   90.00
_cell.angle_beta   90.00
_cell.angle_gamma   90.00
#
_symmetry.space_group_name_H-M   'P 1'
#
loop_
_entity.id
_entity.type
_entity.pdbx_description
1 polymer ?
#
loop_
_entity_poly.entity_id
_entity_poly.type
_entity_poly.pdbx_seq_one_letter_code
_entity_poly.pdbx_strand_id
1 'polypeptide(L)'
;MKKLCMIYGNCQHTHLQNFLEQTDFINYFNLVKVKDVYLKDKSYLDDDTLSKIDLFIYQHVSSTFDPFFCTDHICSKLRSDCIRISIPNFWLSAYFPQHSQNPVIRPNRKYSISPSGIFPYGDKNINSLLLANIRTENIIKNRF
;
A
#
# COMPACT_ATOMS: atom_id res chain seq x y z
N MET A 1 7.89 20.28 -22.78
CA MET A 1 7.50 20.29 -21.36
C MET A 1 7.19 18.86 -20.95
N LYS A 2 7.65 18.38 -19.79
CA LYS A 2 7.37 17.01 -19.33
C LYS A 2 5.90 16.89 -18.90
N LYS A 3 5.29 15.72 -19.13
CA LYS A 3 3.92 15.42 -18.71
C LYS A 3 3.84 15.14 -17.20
N LEU A 4 2.71 15.39 -16.55
CA LEU A 4 2.53 15.07 -15.13
C LEU A 4 2.05 13.62 -14.96
N CYS A 5 2.76 12.87 -14.11
CA CYS A 5 2.39 11.52 -13.73
C CYS A 5 2.13 11.44 -12.23
N MET A 6 1.03 10.81 -11.83
CA MET A 6 0.72 10.46 -10.45
C MET A 6 0.64 8.94 -10.31
N ILE A 7 1.27 8.40 -9.27
CA ILE A 7 1.18 6.98 -8.92
C ILE A 7 0.43 6.87 -7.59
N TYR A 8 -0.64 6.09 -7.55
CA TYR A 8 -1.56 6.03 -6.41
C TYR A 8 -1.87 4.59 -5.99
N GLY A 9 -1.92 4.32 -4.68
CA GLY A 9 -2.16 2.96 -4.20
C GLY A 9 -1.75 2.72 -2.76
N ASN A 10 -1.48 1.46 -2.43
CA ASN A 10 -0.93 1.08 -1.13
C ASN A 10 0.60 1.33 -1.08
N CYS A 11 1.28 0.79 -0.07
CA CYS A 11 2.73 0.92 0.11
C CYS A 11 3.58 0.50 -1.11
N GLN A 12 3.05 -0.34 -2.00
CA GLN A 12 3.69 -0.77 -3.24
C GLN A 12 3.88 0.37 -4.23
N HIS A 13 3.03 1.41 -4.20
CA HIS A 13 3.19 2.54 -5.10
C HIS A 13 4.51 3.27 -4.85
N THR A 14 4.93 3.38 -3.58
CA THR A 14 6.14 4.13 -3.22
C THR A 14 7.37 3.42 -3.77
N HIS A 15 7.37 2.08 -3.73
CA HIS A 15 8.41 1.27 -4.35
C HIS A 15 8.45 1.43 -5.88
N LEU A 16 7.29 1.40 -6.54
CA LEU A 16 7.22 1.63 -7.99
C LEU A 16 7.70 3.03 -8.38
N GLN A 17 7.28 4.06 -7.64
CA GLN A 17 7.72 5.43 -7.87
C GLN A 17 9.24 5.56 -7.76
N ASN A 18 9.82 5.04 -6.66
CA ASN A 18 11.27 5.08 -6.45
C ASN A 18 12.03 4.32 -7.54
N PHE A 19 11.48 3.21 -8.03
CA PHE A 19 12.06 2.48 -9.16
C PHE A 19 12.02 3.31 -10.44
N LEU A 20 10.87 3.87 -10.81
CA LEU A 20 10.72 4.67 -12.02
C LEU A 20 11.58 5.94 -12.02
N GLU A 21 11.80 6.54 -10.84
CA GLU A 21 12.73 7.67 -10.67
C GLU A 21 14.16 7.37 -11.09
N GLN A 22 14.55 6.10 -11.12
CA GLN A 22 15.89 5.62 -11.50
C GLN A 22 15.98 5.20 -12.98
N THR A 23 14.92 5.39 -13.76
CA THR A 23 14.84 4.98 -15.17
C THR A 23 14.65 6.18 -16.09
N ASP A 24 14.72 5.96 -17.40
CA ASP A 24 14.43 7.00 -18.41
C ASP A 24 13.00 7.56 -18.33
N PHE A 25 12.12 6.97 -17.53
CA PHE A 25 10.77 7.47 -17.28
C PHE A 25 10.76 8.95 -16.88
N ILE A 26 11.72 9.38 -16.05
CA ILE A 26 11.83 10.78 -15.61
C ILE A 26 12.14 11.75 -16.74
N ASN A 27 12.62 11.29 -17.90
CA ASN A 27 12.85 12.15 -19.06
C ASN A 27 11.54 12.58 -19.73
N TYR A 28 10.47 11.80 -19.54
CA TYR A 28 9.16 12.03 -20.15
C TYR A 28 8.13 12.61 -19.17
N PHE A 29 8.24 12.23 -17.89
CA PHE A 29 7.26 12.58 -16.87
C PHE A 29 7.87 13.27 -15.65
N ASN A 30 7.14 14.25 -15.12
CA ASN A 30 7.34 14.79 -13.78
C ASN A 30 6.39 14.07 -12.82
N LEU A 31 6.94 13.49 -11.75
CA LEU A 31 6.15 12.74 -10.77
C LEU A 31 5.54 13.68 -9.72
N VAL A 32 4.21 13.66 -9.63
CA VAL A 32 3.45 14.29 -8.53
C VAL A 32 3.41 13.29 -7.38
N LYS A 33 4.24 13.53 -6.36
CA LYS A 33 4.44 12.59 -5.25
C LYS A 33 3.29 12.71 -4.24
N VAL A 34 2.50 11.64 -4.13
CA VAL A 34 1.47 11.46 -3.10
C VAL A 34 1.94 10.43 -2.08
N LYS A 35 1.33 10.42 -0.90
CA LYS A 35 1.60 9.41 0.13
C LYS A 35 0.74 8.17 -0.07
N ASP A 36 1.20 7.05 0.48
CA ASP A 36 0.46 5.79 0.50
C ASP A 36 -0.96 5.99 1.04
N VAL A 37 -1.95 5.35 0.40
CA VAL A 37 -3.37 5.60 0.65
C VAL A 37 -3.78 5.36 2.12
N TYR A 38 -3.10 4.44 2.81
CA TYR A 38 -3.37 4.15 4.22
C TYR A 38 -3.06 5.33 5.17
N LEU A 39 -2.22 6.27 4.73
CA LEU A 39 -1.88 7.48 5.49
C LEU A 39 -2.98 8.55 5.44
N LYS A 40 -3.97 8.40 4.53
CA LYS A 40 -5.10 9.32 4.34
C LYS A 40 -4.68 10.79 4.23
N ASP A 41 -3.54 11.02 3.57
CA ASP A 41 -3.02 12.36 3.30
C ASP A 41 -3.66 12.92 2.03
N LYS A 42 -4.18 14.15 2.09
CA LYS A 42 -4.91 14.78 0.98
C LYS A 42 -4.04 15.66 0.09
N SER A 43 -2.75 15.79 0.40
CA SER A 43 -1.85 16.64 -0.39
C SER A 43 -1.84 16.18 -1.84
N TYR A 44 -2.00 17.13 -2.76
CA TYR A 44 -2.03 16.90 -4.22
C TYR A 44 -3.22 16.08 -4.74
N LEU A 45 -4.23 15.83 -3.90
CA LEU A 45 -5.49 15.18 -4.30
C LEU A 45 -6.65 16.19 -4.45
N ASP A 46 -6.33 17.48 -4.55
CA ASP A 46 -7.29 18.54 -4.84
C ASP A 46 -7.62 18.61 -6.35
N ASP A 47 -8.76 19.21 -6.68
CA ASP A 47 -9.26 19.29 -8.06
C ASP A 47 -8.28 20.04 -9.01
N ASP A 48 -7.55 21.05 -8.52
CA ASP A 48 -6.57 21.80 -9.32
C ASP A 48 -5.37 20.92 -9.69
N THR A 49 -4.86 20.13 -8.75
CA THR A 49 -3.78 19.18 -9.03
C THR A 49 -4.25 18.02 -9.91
N LEU A 50 -5.37 17.39 -9.57
CA LEU A 50 -5.87 16.20 -10.28
C LEU A 50 -6.24 16.49 -11.74
N SER A 51 -6.79 17.68 -12.02
CA SER A 51 -7.11 18.10 -13.38
C SER A 51 -5.89 18.32 -14.28
N LYS A 52 -4.67 18.42 -13.72
CA LYS A 52 -3.43 18.62 -14.50
C LYS A 52 -2.69 17.31 -14.81
N ILE A 53 -3.10 16.19 -14.20
CA ILE A 53 -2.44 14.90 -14.41
C ILE A 53 -2.66 14.41 -15.84
N ASP A 54 -1.57 14.00 -16.50
CA ASP A 54 -1.58 13.42 -17.85
C ASP A 54 -1.56 11.89 -17.82
N LEU A 55 -0.92 11.32 -16.80
CA LEU A 55 -0.79 9.87 -16.59
C LEU A 55 -1.09 9.53 -15.13
N PHE A 56 -2.06 8.65 -14.92
CA PHE A 56 -2.45 8.14 -13.61
C PHE A 56 -2.21 6.62 -13.57
N ILE A 57 -1.18 6.21 -12.84
CA ILE A 57 -0.88 4.80 -12.58
C ILE A 57 -1.43 4.47 -11.20
N TYR A 58 -2.29 3.46 -11.09
CA TYR A 58 -2.98 3.24 -9.82
C TYR A 58 -3.24 1.79 -9.47
N GLN A 59 -3.27 1.52 -8.17
CA GLN A 59 -3.90 0.32 -7.61
C GLN A 59 -5.35 0.62 -7.29
N HIS A 60 -6.25 -0.34 -7.55
CA HIS A 60 -7.65 -0.17 -7.20
C HIS A 60 -7.83 -0.09 -5.68
N VAL A 61 -8.48 0.97 -5.21
CA VAL A 61 -8.86 1.24 -3.83
C VAL A 61 -10.39 1.30 -3.76
N SER A 62 -10.98 0.36 -3.02
CA SER A 62 -12.43 0.27 -2.85
C SER A 62 -12.99 1.44 -2.05
N SER A 63 -14.22 1.85 -2.36
CA SER A 63 -14.99 2.82 -1.56
C SER A 63 -15.25 2.37 -0.12
N THR A 64 -15.16 1.06 0.15
CA THR A 64 -15.25 0.51 1.51
C THR A 64 -14.06 0.89 2.39
N PHE A 65 -12.89 1.17 1.80
CA PHE A 65 -11.73 1.67 2.54
C PHE A 65 -11.96 3.12 2.99
N ASP A 66 -12.32 3.98 2.04
CA ASP A 66 -12.71 5.37 2.28
C ASP A 66 -13.33 5.96 1.00
N PRO A 67 -14.51 6.60 1.05
CA PRO A 67 -15.15 7.18 -0.14
C PRO A 67 -14.36 8.31 -0.81
N PHE A 68 -13.54 9.04 -0.06
CA PHE A 68 -12.70 10.11 -0.63
C PHE A 68 -11.46 9.53 -1.32
N PHE A 69 -10.85 8.51 -0.73
CA PHE A 69 -9.63 7.89 -1.25
C PHE A 69 -9.91 6.72 -2.22
N CYS A 70 -11.17 6.46 -2.57
CA CYS A 70 -11.46 5.41 -3.53
C CYS A 70 -11.02 5.83 -4.94
N THR A 71 -10.59 4.86 -5.73
CA THR A 71 -10.09 5.15 -7.07
C THR A 71 -11.15 5.79 -7.95
N ASP A 72 -12.41 5.41 -7.82
CA ASP A 72 -13.51 5.98 -8.62
C ASP A 72 -13.69 7.47 -8.35
N HIS A 73 -13.54 7.91 -7.09
CA HIS A 73 -13.56 9.33 -6.73
C HIS A 73 -12.40 10.07 -7.39
N ILE A 74 -11.17 9.59 -7.24
CA ILE A 74 -9.99 10.22 -7.85
C ILE A 74 -10.14 10.29 -9.39
N CYS A 75 -10.54 9.18 -10.02
CA CYS A 75 -10.77 9.09 -11.46
C CYS A 75 -11.84 10.06 -11.98
N SER A 76 -12.83 10.42 -11.15
CA SER A 76 -13.86 11.40 -11.52
C SER A 76 -13.34 12.83 -11.61
N LYS A 77 -12.19 13.12 -10.99
CA LYS A 77 -11.53 14.44 -10.98
C LYS A 77 -10.45 14.60 -12.05
N LEU A 78 -10.02 13.49 -12.65
CA LEU A 78 -9.08 13.51 -13.76
C LEU A 78 -9.76 13.99 -15.04
N ARG A 79 -8.99 14.63 -15.93
CA ARG A 79 -9.46 14.95 -17.27
C ARG A 79 -9.86 13.69 -18.05
N SER A 80 -10.69 13.87 -19.06
CA SER A 80 -11.13 12.81 -19.96
C SER A 80 -10.00 12.24 -20.82
N ASP A 81 -8.97 13.03 -21.11
CA ASP A 81 -7.80 12.66 -21.90
C ASP A 81 -6.62 12.10 -21.07
N CYS A 82 -6.77 12.04 -19.74
CA CYS A 82 -5.77 11.47 -18.85
C CYS A 82 -5.61 9.96 -19.09
N ILE A 83 -4.37 9.50 -19.32
CA ILE A 83 -4.05 8.08 -19.49
C ILE A 83 -4.15 7.41 -18.12
N ARG A 84 -4.88 6.30 -18.04
CA ARG A 84 -5.11 5.57 -16.78
C ARG A 84 -4.58 4.16 -16.91
N ILE A 85 -3.65 3.78 -16.04
CA ILE A 85 -3.06 2.43 -16.00
C ILE A 85 -3.33 1.83 -14.63
N SER A 86 -4.19 0.81 -14.59
CA SER A 86 -4.39 0.04 -13.36
C SER A 86 -3.32 -1.04 -13.23
N ILE A 87 -2.67 -1.10 -12.07
CA ILE A 87 -1.75 -2.17 -11.68
C ILE A 87 -2.37 -2.98 -10.53
N PRO A 88 -2.10 -4.29 -10.45
CA PRO A 88 -2.65 -5.11 -9.38
C PRO A 88 -2.09 -4.69 -8.01
N ASN A 89 -2.89 -4.91 -6.98
CA ASN A 89 -2.40 -4.98 -5.61
C ASN A 89 -1.68 -6.33 -5.46
N PHE A 90 -0.34 -6.32 -5.36
CA PHE A 90 0.42 -7.56 -5.29
C PHE A 90 0.23 -8.23 -3.94
N TRP A 91 -0.20 -9.49 -3.93
CA TRP A 91 -0.34 -10.29 -2.73
C TRP A 91 0.01 -11.74 -3.05
N LEU A 92 0.90 -12.35 -2.27
CA LEU A 92 1.31 -13.74 -2.45
C LEU A 92 1.59 -14.39 -1.10
N SER A 93 0.70 -15.27 -0.67
CA SER A 93 0.83 -16.03 0.58
C SER A 93 1.54 -17.37 0.42
N ALA A 94 1.90 -17.79 -0.80
CA ALA A 94 2.42 -19.13 -1.07
C ALA A 94 3.75 -19.44 -0.34
N TYR A 95 4.61 -18.43 -0.14
CA TYR A 95 5.85 -18.58 0.63
C TYR A 95 5.62 -18.71 2.14
N PHE A 96 4.50 -18.16 2.63
CA PHE A 96 4.15 -18.12 4.05
C PHE A 96 2.68 -18.52 4.22
N PRO A 97 2.30 -19.78 3.93
CA PRO A 97 0.90 -20.23 3.96
C PRO A 97 0.29 -20.15 5.36
N GLN A 98 1.13 -20.08 6.39
CA GLN A 98 0.75 -19.91 7.78
C GLN A 98 0.62 -18.44 8.21
N HIS A 99 0.88 -17.49 7.32
CA HIS A 99 0.68 -16.07 7.56
C HIS A 99 -0.71 -15.78 8.12
N SER A 100 -0.77 -14.98 9.17
CA SER A 100 -1.98 -14.33 9.64
C SER A 100 -1.69 -12.87 9.98
N GLN A 101 -2.72 -12.05 10.12
CA GLN A 101 -2.56 -10.82 10.88
C GLN A 101 -2.21 -11.20 12.33
N ASN A 102 -1.29 -10.45 12.94
CA ASN A 102 -0.93 -10.69 14.32
C ASN A 102 -2.12 -10.34 15.21
N PRO A 103 -2.66 -11.25 16.06
CA PRO A 103 -3.78 -10.92 16.94
C PRO A 103 -3.42 -9.86 17.99
N VAL A 104 -2.13 -9.64 18.27
CA VAL A 104 -1.64 -8.62 19.19
C VAL A 104 -1.06 -7.44 18.40
N ILE A 105 -1.89 -6.81 17.57
CA ILE A 105 -1.56 -5.51 16.97
C ILE A 105 -1.51 -4.48 18.10
N ARG A 106 -0.31 -4.08 18.50
CA ARG A 106 -0.14 -2.91 19.38
C ARG A 106 0.37 -1.76 18.53
N PRO A 107 -0.49 -0.76 18.22
CA PRO A 107 -0.03 0.48 17.64
C PRO A 107 1.08 1.03 18.53
N ASN A 108 2.26 1.24 17.97
CA ASN A 108 3.39 1.75 18.73
C ASN A 108 3.90 3.02 18.08
N ARG A 109 3.24 4.14 18.40
CA ARG A 109 3.55 5.46 17.83
C ARG A 109 4.98 5.93 18.09
N LYS A 110 5.68 5.35 19.08
CA LYS A 110 7.08 5.64 19.37
C LYS A 110 8.04 5.03 18.34
N TYR A 111 7.68 3.89 17.74
CA TYR A 111 8.57 3.11 16.86
C TYR A 111 7.97 2.81 15.48
N SER A 112 6.70 3.11 15.26
CA SER A 112 6.01 2.88 13.99
C SER A 112 4.92 3.91 13.77
N ILE A 113 4.95 4.56 12.60
CA ILE A 113 3.85 5.38 12.09
C ILE A 113 2.70 4.53 11.53
N SER A 114 2.93 3.22 11.37
CA SER A 114 1.89 2.30 10.92
C SER A 114 0.87 2.05 12.02
N PRO A 115 -0.44 2.12 11.73
CA PRO A 115 -1.48 1.74 12.70
C PRO A 115 -1.34 0.29 13.16
N SER A 116 -0.62 -0.55 12.40
CA SER A 116 -0.42 -1.96 12.68
C SER A 116 0.81 -2.31 13.53
N GLY A 117 1.54 -1.32 14.07
CA GLY A 117 2.67 -1.53 14.98
C GLY A 117 3.97 -1.95 14.27
N ILE A 118 4.90 -2.59 15.00
CA ILE A 118 6.21 -3.03 14.47
C ILE A 118 6.10 -4.37 13.74
N PHE A 119 5.26 -5.29 14.25
CA PHE A 119 5.10 -6.64 13.71
C PHE A 119 3.62 -6.91 13.42
N PRO A 120 3.11 -6.41 12.28
CA PRO A 120 1.68 -6.51 11.93
C PRO A 120 1.25 -7.92 11.52
N TYR A 121 2.22 -8.82 11.31
CA TYR A 121 2.03 -10.17 10.82
C TYR A 121 2.37 -11.19 11.90
N GLY A 122 1.67 -12.31 11.87
CA GLY A 122 1.84 -13.44 12.78
C GLY A 122 1.80 -14.76 12.03
N ASP A 123 1.89 -15.85 12.80
CA ASP A 123 1.89 -17.22 12.31
C ASP A 123 0.70 -17.96 12.94
N LYS A 124 -0.24 -18.40 12.10
CA LYS A 124 -1.47 -19.07 12.54
C LYS A 124 -1.18 -20.38 13.28
N ASN A 125 -0.13 -21.10 12.91
CA ASN A 125 0.22 -22.37 13.55
C ASN A 125 0.76 -22.11 14.96
N ILE A 126 1.63 -21.10 15.10
CA ILE A 126 2.15 -20.66 16.40
C ILE A 126 1.01 -20.17 17.28
N ASN A 127 0.11 -19.34 16.73
CA ASN A 127 -1.05 -18.82 17.46
C ASN A 127 -1.95 -19.95 17.97
N SER A 128 -2.23 -20.97 17.14
CA SER A 128 -3.01 -22.14 17.55
C SER A 128 -2.35 -22.94 18.68
N LEU A 129 -1.02 -23.13 18.64
CA LEU A 129 -0.28 -23.84 19.69
C LEU A 129 -0.25 -23.06 21.02
N LEU A 130 -0.11 -21.73 20.95
CA LEU A 130 -0.17 -20.86 22.13
C LEU A 130 -1.57 -20.89 22.77
N LEU A 131 -2.64 -20.84 21.97
CA LEU A 131 -4.02 -20.97 22.45
C LEU A 131 -4.29 -22.33 23.11
N ALA A 132 -3.59 -23.38 22.68
CA ALA A 132 -3.64 -24.70 23.29
C ALA A 132 -2.76 -24.84 24.56
N ASN A 133 -2.24 -23.73 25.11
CA ASN A 133 -1.34 -23.69 26.27
C ASN A 133 -0.06 -24.52 26.11
N ILE A 134 0.41 -24.72 24.86
CA ILE A 134 1.70 -25.34 24.62
C ILE A 134 2.79 -24.34 25.01
N ARG A 135 3.72 -24.76 25.88
CA ARG A 135 4.84 -23.91 26.29
C ARG A 135 5.70 -23.54 25.08
N THR A 136 6.12 -22.28 24.99
CA THR A 136 6.92 -21.74 23.88
C THR A 136 8.17 -22.56 23.58
N GLU A 137 8.83 -23.09 24.62
CA GLU A 137 9.99 -23.99 24.50
C GLU A 137 9.69 -25.27 23.71
N ASN A 138 8.45 -25.77 23.76
CA ASN A 138 8.00 -26.95 23.02
C ASN A 138 7.53 -26.59 21.61
N ILE A 139 7.08 -25.37 21.37
CA ILE A 139 6.71 -24.86 20.03
C ILE A 139 7.96 -24.75 19.15
N ILE A 140 9.06 -24.26 19.71
CA ILE A 140 10.33 -24.03 18.99
C ILE A 140 11.09 -25.35 18.78
N LYS A 141 10.79 -26.41 19.55
CA LYS A 141 11.57 -27.66 19.60
C LYS A 141 11.26 -28.70 18.50
N ASN A 142 10.47 -28.38 17.48
CA ASN A 142 10.33 -29.28 16.34
C ASN A 142 11.61 -29.24 15.50
N ARG A 143 12.52 -30.17 15.81
CA ARG A 143 13.63 -30.57 14.95
C ARG A 143 13.04 -30.98 13.60
N PHE A 144 13.41 -30.27 12.54
CA PHE A 144 13.42 -30.82 11.20
C PHE A 144 14.52 -31.88 11.11
#